data_AF-A0A832FTQ4-F1
#
_entry.id   AF-A0A832FTQ4-F1
#
_cell.length_a   1.000
_cell.length_b   1.000
_cell.length_c   1.000
_cell.angle_alpha   90.00
_cell.angle_beta   90.00
_cell.angle_gamma   90.00
#
_symmetry.space_group_name_H-M   'P 1'
#
loop_
_entity.id
_entity.type
_entity.pdbx_description
1 polymer ?
#
loop_
_entity_poly.entity_id
_entity_poly.type
_entity_poly.pdbx_seq_one_letter_code
_entity_poly.pdbx_strand_id
1 'polypeptide(L)'
;VVTDVNKVLDQAMRNEIREGELMDARRRLGALVDRDLTPAGTEAVVALAQALLVPNSFYDEATTNERRQQARERVLPVSHSLKQGEAIVREGELVTPLDLEELEALGLRRPEPRGPAKTAGTIIFVGLLVGILVAYVQRLQSELWERPRRLLLLALSFIVAAILARLMVPGHTLLPYLFPAAALAMLASVLINVQLGIVLSIIISALVGFISGGSMELVVYTLVGSLVGSLTLLHVEQVSAFTRAGAALALANILSVGAFRLYHRNYDTTGLLQLLALTVANAALSVSLTFAAYAFVGRTFGITTALQLLELARPTHPLFRQLLLNAPGTYHHSIIVANMAERAAEMIGADPLLARVGAYYHDVGKTTRPYFFVENQSDGVNPHDRLDPKTSAQIVINHVRDGVALARQYALPERVQDIIAQHHGTGIAAFFFRVASKEAKEGNGIEVNEQDYRYPGPLPDTREAAIVMLADVEAVVRAVRPTAPGEIDAIVHQFIEERLIDGQLDRCNLTLRDLDQIRQAFGSVLKSIFHPRIQYPEKEPQDASAHLP
;
A
#
# COMPACT_ATOMS: atom_id res chain seq x y z
N VAL A 1 46.99 -30.98 -102.53
CA VAL A 1 47.36 -31.28 -101.13
C VAL A 1 47.12 -30.08 -100.20
N VAL A 2 47.93 -29.00 -100.22
CA VAL A 2 47.74 -27.87 -99.27
C VAL A 2 46.35 -27.21 -99.40
N THR A 3 45.90 -26.95 -100.64
CA THR A 3 44.56 -26.41 -100.91
C THR A 3 43.45 -27.34 -100.39
N ASP A 4 43.63 -28.65 -100.54
CA ASP A 4 42.65 -29.66 -100.11
C ASP A 4 42.61 -29.81 -98.58
N VAL A 5 43.77 -29.73 -97.91
CA VAL A 5 43.85 -29.69 -96.45
C VAL A 5 43.08 -28.50 -95.90
N ASN A 6 43.25 -27.31 -96.46
CA ASN A 6 42.52 -26.11 -96.03
C ASN A 6 41.00 -26.24 -96.25
N LYS A 7 40.57 -26.83 -97.37
CA LYS A 7 39.14 -27.05 -97.68
C LYS A 7 38.51 -28.03 -96.70
N VAL A 8 39.19 -29.15 -96.42
CA VAL A 8 38.73 -30.17 -95.45
C VAL A 8 38.71 -29.60 -94.03
N LEU A 9 39.72 -28.84 -93.64
CA LEU A 9 39.80 -28.22 -92.32
C LEU A 9 38.71 -27.16 -92.12
N ASP A 10 38.47 -26.28 -93.11
CA ASP A 10 37.39 -25.28 -93.05
C ASP A 10 36.02 -25.95 -92.91
N GLN A 11 35.78 -27.00 -93.70
CA GLN A 11 34.51 -27.72 -93.65
C GLN A 11 34.30 -28.45 -92.31
N ALA A 12 35.37 -28.99 -91.72
CA ALA A 12 35.31 -29.62 -90.42
C ALA A 12 35.10 -28.61 -89.28
N MET A 13 35.82 -27.48 -89.31
CA MET A 13 35.79 -26.45 -88.25
C MET A 13 34.56 -25.55 -88.28
N ARG A 14 33.68 -25.64 -89.29
CA ARG A 14 32.35 -24.99 -89.28
C ARG A 14 31.34 -25.69 -88.37
N ASN A 15 31.56 -26.96 -88.06
CA ASN A 15 30.72 -27.70 -87.12
C ASN A 15 31.24 -27.50 -85.69
N GLU A 16 30.35 -27.64 -84.71
CA GLU A 16 30.74 -27.64 -83.30
C GLU A 16 31.64 -28.86 -83.01
N ILE A 17 32.82 -28.60 -82.43
CA ILE A 17 33.79 -29.61 -81.98
C ILE A 17 34.10 -29.30 -80.52
N ARG A 18 33.52 -30.08 -79.62
CA ARG A 18 33.82 -30.04 -78.19
C ARG A 18 35.12 -30.77 -77.89
N GLU A 19 35.76 -30.45 -76.76
CA GLU A 19 36.99 -31.13 -76.33
C GLU A 19 36.86 -32.67 -76.31
N GLY A 20 35.71 -33.19 -75.88
CA GLY A 20 35.43 -34.63 -75.84
C GLY A 20 35.15 -35.29 -77.20
N GLU A 21 34.87 -34.50 -78.25
CA GLU A 21 34.42 -35.00 -79.56
C GLU A 21 35.49 -34.91 -80.65
N LEU A 22 36.70 -34.44 -80.29
CA LEU A 22 37.79 -34.23 -81.24
C LEU A 22 38.20 -35.52 -81.98
N MET A 23 38.17 -36.66 -81.31
CA MET A 23 38.52 -37.96 -81.92
C MET A 23 37.49 -38.41 -82.94
N ASP A 24 36.20 -38.15 -82.70
CA ASP A 24 35.15 -38.46 -83.67
C ASP A 24 35.17 -37.50 -84.84
N ALA A 25 35.47 -36.22 -84.60
CA ALA A 25 35.68 -35.23 -85.66
C ALA A 25 36.86 -35.64 -86.57
N ARG A 26 37.98 -36.10 -86.00
CA ARG A 26 39.15 -36.61 -86.75
C ARG A 26 38.84 -37.84 -87.61
N ARG A 27 37.96 -38.74 -87.16
CA ARG A 27 37.53 -39.92 -87.93
C ARG A 27 36.67 -39.56 -89.14
N ARG A 28 35.90 -38.46 -89.05
CA ARG A 28 35.02 -38.00 -90.14
C ARG A 28 35.75 -37.25 -91.25
N LEU A 29 36.99 -36.80 -91.03
CA LEU A 29 37.78 -36.05 -92.02
C LEU A 29 37.99 -36.81 -93.33
N GLY A 30 38.13 -38.15 -93.27
CA GLY A 30 38.30 -38.97 -94.48
C GLY A 30 37.10 -38.91 -95.44
N ALA A 31 35.89 -38.63 -94.93
CA ALA A 31 34.70 -38.48 -95.75
C ALA A 31 34.60 -37.11 -96.45
N LEU A 32 35.44 -36.14 -96.06
CA LEU A 32 35.43 -34.77 -96.58
C LEU A 32 36.50 -34.55 -97.66
N VAL A 33 37.35 -35.54 -97.92
CA VAL A 33 38.43 -35.46 -98.93
C VAL A 33 37.86 -35.64 -100.34
N ASP A 34 38.42 -34.88 -101.29
CA ASP A 34 38.01 -34.92 -102.70
C ASP A 34 38.34 -36.29 -103.34
N ARG A 35 37.42 -36.81 -104.18
CA ARG A 35 37.52 -38.17 -104.74
C ARG A 35 38.54 -38.29 -105.87
N ASP A 36 39.01 -37.17 -106.40
CA ASP A 36 39.95 -37.10 -107.52
C ASP A 36 41.43 -37.20 -107.07
N LEU A 37 41.68 -37.32 -105.77
CA LEU A 37 43.03 -37.49 -105.21
C LEU A 37 43.53 -38.94 -105.31
N THR A 38 44.83 -39.09 -105.55
CA THR A 38 45.49 -40.41 -105.47
C THR A 38 45.43 -40.94 -104.03
N PRO A 39 45.49 -42.27 -103.82
CA PRO A 39 45.47 -42.85 -102.47
C PRO A 39 46.50 -42.24 -101.51
N ALA A 40 47.72 -42.00 -102.01
CA ALA A 40 48.78 -41.32 -101.25
C ALA A 40 48.47 -39.84 -100.96
N GLY A 41 47.79 -39.15 -101.89
CA GLY A 41 47.33 -37.77 -101.70
C GLY A 41 46.22 -37.66 -100.64
N THR A 42 45.27 -38.60 -100.64
CA THR A 42 44.20 -38.68 -99.63
C THR A 42 44.77 -38.93 -98.24
N GLU A 43 45.70 -39.87 -98.11
CA GLU A 43 46.36 -40.17 -96.82
C GLU A 43 47.11 -38.95 -96.27
N ALA A 44 47.86 -38.24 -97.13
CA ALA A 44 48.55 -37.01 -96.75
C ALA A 44 47.60 -35.89 -96.32
N VAL A 45 46.48 -35.70 -97.03
CA VAL A 45 45.47 -34.68 -96.68
C VAL A 45 44.78 -35.00 -95.36
N VAL A 46 44.38 -36.25 -95.13
CA VAL A 46 43.74 -36.67 -93.87
C VAL A 46 44.72 -36.54 -92.70
N ALA A 47 45.96 -37.00 -92.84
CA ALA A 47 46.95 -36.93 -91.77
C ALA A 47 47.25 -35.48 -91.36
N LEU A 48 47.39 -34.57 -92.33
CA LEU A 48 47.61 -33.14 -92.08
C LEU A 48 46.37 -32.48 -91.47
N ALA A 49 45.16 -32.76 -91.99
CA ALA A 49 43.93 -32.20 -91.44
C ALA A 49 43.67 -32.70 -90.01
N GLN A 50 43.98 -33.97 -89.69
CA GLN A 50 43.88 -34.52 -88.34
C GLN A 50 44.82 -33.83 -87.34
N ALA A 51 46.03 -33.48 -87.78
CA ALA A 51 47.01 -32.79 -86.96
C ALA A 51 46.63 -31.32 -86.68
N LEU A 52 45.91 -30.68 -87.61
CA LEU A 52 45.52 -29.27 -87.51
C LEU A 52 44.13 -29.04 -86.90
N LEU A 53 43.29 -30.08 -86.78
CA LEU A 53 41.96 -29.97 -86.21
C LEU A 53 42.03 -29.73 -84.68
N VAL A 54 41.34 -28.68 -84.22
CA VAL A 54 41.26 -28.27 -82.81
C VAL A 54 39.80 -28.07 -82.37
N PRO A 55 39.48 -28.23 -81.07
CA PRO A 55 38.16 -27.89 -80.53
C PRO A 55 37.83 -26.41 -80.74
N ASN A 56 36.56 -26.10 -81.03
CA ASN A 56 36.07 -24.74 -81.28
C ASN A 56 34.85 -24.36 -80.41
N SER A 57 34.43 -25.23 -79.49
CA SER A 57 33.33 -25.00 -78.55
C SER A 57 33.81 -25.21 -77.11
N PHE A 58 33.63 -24.19 -76.28
CA PHE A 58 34.12 -24.15 -74.90
C PHE A 58 33.00 -23.79 -73.93
N TYR A 59 33.10 -24.31 -72.70
CA TYR A 59 32.15 -23.98 -71.64
C TYR A 59 32.33 -22.52 -71.18
N ASP A 60 31.27 -21.71 -71.28
CA ASP A 60 31.21 -20.35 -70.76
C ASP A 60 30.46 -20.33 -69.43
N GLU A 61 31.22 -20.27 -68.34
CA GLU A 61 30.69 -20.22 -66.98
C GLU A 61 29.92 -18.92 -66.71
N ALA A 62 30.39 -17.78 -67.24
CA ALA A 62 29.81 -16.47 -66.99
C ALA A 62 28.40 -16.37 -67.60
N THR A 63 28.27 -16.70 -68.89
CA THR A 63 26.97 -16.72 -69.58
C THR A 63 26.02 -17.76 -68.98
N THR A 64 26.54 -18.90 -68.52
CA THR A 64 25.75 -19.92 -67.83
C THR A 64 25.17 -19.41 -66.50
N ASN A 65 26.00 -18.74 -65.69
CA ASN A 65 25.58 -18.17 -64.41
C ASN A 65 24.60 -17.00 -64.59
N GLU A 66 24.82 -16.15 -65.59
CA GLU A 66 23.88 -15.07 -65.92
C GLU A 66 22.50 -15.63 -66.29
N ARG A 67 22.44 -16.65 -67.15
CA ARG A 67 21.17 -17.31 -67.51
C ARG A 67 20.50 -17.97 -66.32
N ARG A 68 21.27 -18.55 -65.39
CA ARG A 68 20.72 -19.11 -64.13
C ARG A 68 20.10 -18.03 -63.25
N GLN A 69 20.73 -16.86 -63.16
CA GLN A 69 20.20 -15.73 -62.39
C GLN A 69 18.92 -15.17 -63.01
N GLN A 70 18.92 -14.94 -64.33
CA GLN A 70 17.72 -14.51 -65.06
C GLN A 70 16.57 -15.52 -64.91
N ALA A 71 16.86 -16.82 -64.86
CA ALA A 71 15.85 -17.85 -64.61
C ALA A 71 15.27 -17.78 -63.20
N ARG A 72 16.08 -17.46 -62.17
CA ARG A 72 15.61 -17.23 -60.80
C ARG A 72 14.71 -16.01 -60.70
N GLU A 73 15.09 -14.91 -61.35
CA GLU A 73 14.35 -13.65 -61.33
C GLU A 73 12.99 -13.73 -62.03
N ARG A 74 12.82 -14.68 -62.96
CA ARG A 74 11.53 -14.94 -63.62
C ARG A 74 10.53 -15.69 -62.75
N VAL A 75 10.95 -16.23 -61.60
CA VAL A 75 10.04 -16.89 -60.66
C VAL A 75 9.36 -15.81 -59.83
N LEU A 76 8.04 -15.68 -60.00
CA LEU A 76 7.23 -14.75 -59.22
C LEU A 76 7.23 -15.14 -57.73
N PRO A 77 7.34 -14.18 -56.79
CA PRO A 77 7.25 -14.45 -55.37
C PRO A 77 5.86 -15.02 -55.02
N VAL A 78 5.83 -16.05 -54.17
CA VAL A 78 4.60 -16.63 -53.63
C VAL A 78 4.20 -15.82 -52.41
N SER A 79 3.21 -14.93 -52.56
CA SER A 79 2.69 -14.15 -51.43
C SER A 79 1.63 -14.95 -50.67
N HIS A 80 1.81 -15.12 -49.36
CA HIS A 80 0.82 -15.69 -48.46
C HIS A 80 0.13 -14.59 -47.66
N SER A 81 -1.22 -14.59 -47.59
CA SER A 81 -2.00 -13.56 -46.90
C SER A 81 -2.61 -14.13 -45.63
N LEU A 82 -2.13 -13.68 -44.47
CA LEU A 82 -2.59 -14.12 -43.16
C LEU A 82 -3.88 -13.40 -42.74
N LYS A 83 -4.85 -14.17 -42.21
CA LYS A 83 -6.06 -13.60 -41.59
C LYS A 83 -5.94 -13.51 -40.08
N GLN A 84 -6.56 -12.48 -39.49
CA GLN A 84 -6.63 -12.36 -38.03
C GLN A 84 -7.39 -13.57 -37.44
N GLY A 85 -6.76 -14.29 -36.51
CA GLY A 85 -7.32 -15.50 -35.87
C GLY A 85 -6.93 -16.82 -36.56
N GLU A 86 -6.14 -16.78 -37.63
CA GLU A 86 -5.56 -17.97 -38.27
C GLU A 86 -4.44 -18.56 -37.40
N ALA A 87 -4.43 -19.89 -37.25
CA ALA A 87 -3.39 -20.59 -36.49
C ALA A 87 -2.17 -20.84 -37.40
N ILE A 88 -1.01 -20.31 -37.01
CA ILE A 88 0.23 -20.39 -37.80
C ILE A 88 0.96 -21.72 -37.52
N VAL A 89 1.17 -22.06 -36.24
CA VAL A 89 1.71 -23.36 -35.80
C VAL A 89 0.92 -23.83 -34.59
N ARG A 90 0.50 -25.09 -34.57
CA ARG A 90 -0.12 -25.72 -33.40
C ARG A 90 0.90 -26.50 -32.59
N GLU A 91 0.60 -26.70 -31.31
CA GLU A 91 1.45 -27.51 -30.43
C GLU A 91 1.57 -28.94 -30.98
N GLY A 92 2.80 -29.40 -31.20
CA GLY A 92 3.12 -30.71 -31.76
C GLY A 92 3.35 -30.75 -33.28
N GLU A 93 3.13 -29.65 -34.00
CA GLU A 93 3.41 -29.57 -35.44
C GLU A 93 4.91 -29.31 -35.73
N LEU A 94 5.41 -29.88 -36.83
CA LEU A 94 6.77 -29.67 -37.32
C LEU A 94 6.83 -28.31 -38.02
N VAL A 95 7.64 -27.40 -37.48
CA VAL A 95 7.82 -26.04 -37.99
C VAL A 95 8.48 -26.07 -39.38
N THR A 96 7.80 -25.52 -40.37
CA THR A 96 8.30 -25.35 -41.74
C THR A 96 9.02 -24.00 -41.91
N PRO A 97 9.84 -23.83 -42.97
CA PRO A 97 10.47 -22.53 -43.27
C PRO A 97 9.47 -21.39 -43.50
N LEU A 98 8.28 -21.70 -44.03
CA LEU A 98 7.21 -20.71 -44.23
C LEU A 98 6.66 -20.22 -42.88
N ASP A 99 6.40 -21.14 -41.95
CA ASP A 99 5.94 -20.81 -40.60
C ASP A 99 6.96 -19.90 -39.89
N LEU A 100 8.26 -20.11 -40.10
CA LEU A 100 9.32 -19.26 -39.58
C LEU A 100 9.26 -17.84 -40.14
N GLU A 101 9.03 -17.70 -41.44
CA GLU A 101 8.89 -16.41 -42.11
C GLU A 101 7.63 -15.67 -41.63
N GLU A 102 6.52 -16.38 -41.45
CA GLU A 102 5.28 -15.83 -40.89
C GLU A 102 5.45 -15.36 -39.44
N LEU A 103 6.10 -16.17 -38.59
CA LEU A 103 6.40 -15.81 -37.21
C LEU A 103 7.35 -14.61 -37.11
N GLU A 104 8.27 -14.46 -38.05
CA GLU A 104 9.20 -13.33 -38.13
C GLU A 104 8.52 -12.06 -38.62
N ALA A 105 7.71 -12.14 -39.69
CA ALA A 105 6.91 -11.05 -40.21
C ALA A 105 5.92 -10.50 -39.17
N LEU A 106 5.36 -11.37 -38.32
CA LEU A 106 4.47 -10.96 -37.22
C LEU A 106 5.22 -10.51 -35.95
N GLY A 107 6.55 -10.55 -35.95
CA GLY A 107 7.36 -10.17 -34.80
C GLY A 107 7.21 -11.11 -33.59
N LEU A 108 6.65 -12.30 -33.78
CA LEU A 108 6.48 -13.33 -32.75
C LEU A 108 7.80 -14.05 -32.44
N ARG A 109 8.82 -13.86 -33.30
CA ARG A 109 10.18 -14.40 -33.14
C ARG A 109 11.12 -13.50 -32.32
N ARG A 110 10.61 -12.43 -31.68
CA ARG A 110 11.45 -11.59 -30.81
C ARG A 110 12.01 -12.46 -29.67
N PRO A 111 13.34 -12.66 -29.57
CA PRO A 111 13.88 -13.33 -28.42
C PRO A 111 13.52 -12.47 -27.21
N GLU A 112 12.69 -13.00 -26.30
CA GLU A 112 12.63 -12.41 -24.97
C GLU A 112 14.07 -12.27 -24.48
N PRO A 113 14.47 -11.13 -23.89
CA PRO A 113 15.79 -11.02 -23.31
C PRO A 113 15.95 -12.15 -22.28
N ARG A 114 16.67 -13.20 -22.63
CA ARG A 114 16.96 -14.33 -21.75
C ARG A 114 18.32 -14.08 -21.14
N GLY A 115 18.44 -14.36 -19.84
CA GLY A 115 19.71 -14.23 -19.11
C GLY A 115 19.89 -12.90 -18.36
N PRO A 116 21.14 -12.46 -18.11
CA PRO A 116 21.47 -11.44 -17.11
C PRO A 116 20.87 -10.06 -17.42
N ALA A 117 20.62 -9.72 -18.69
CA ALA A 117 20.04 -8.44 -19.09
C ALA A 117 18.59 -8.25 -18.59
N LYS A 118 17.75 -9.29 -18.64
CA LYS A 118 16.37 -9.22 -18.13
C LYS A 118 16.35 -9.12 -16.60
N THR A 119 17.25 -9.85 -15.94
CA THR A 119 17.42 -9.75 -14.49
C THR A 119 17.90 -8.35 -14.09
N ALA A 120 18.91 -7.81 -14.78
CA ALA A 120 19.44 -6.47 -14.54
C ALA A 120 18.37 -5.40 -14.77
N GLY A 121 17.63 -5.46 -15.89
CA GLY A 121 16.52 -4.55 -16.16
C GLY A 121 15.41 -4.63 -15.09
N THR A 122 15.08 -5.83 -14.63
CA THR A 122 14.12 -6.03 -13.53
C THR A 122 14.62 -5.43 -12.22
N ILE A 123 15.90 -5.64 -11.86
CA ILE A 123 16.52 -5.05 -10.67
C ILE A 123 16.52 -3.52 -10.75
N ILE A 124 16.90 -2.95 -11.89
CA ILE A 124 16.91 -1.50 -12.11
C ILE A 124 15.50 -0.93 -11.97
N PHE A 125 14.51 -1.56 -12.60
CA PHE A 125 13.12 -1.10 -12.55
C PHE A 125 12.53 -1.18 -11.13
N VAL A 126 12.71 -2.31 -10.44
CA VAL A 126 12.28 -2.45 -9.04
C VAL A 126 13.03 -1.48 -8.13
N GLY A 127 14.33 -1.31 -8.34
CA GLY A 127 15.17 -0.35 -7.61
C GLY A 127 14.69 1.09 -7.80
N LEU A 128 14.26 1.46 -9.01
CA LEU A 128 13.65 2.76 -9.30
C LEU A 128 12.34 2.96 -8.52
N LEU A 129 11.45 1.97 -8.53
CA LEU A 129 10.18 2.04 -7.79
C LEU A 129 10.39 2.16 -6.28
N VAL A 130 11.32 1.37 -5.73
CA VAL A 130 11.71 1.46 -4.30
C VAL A 130 12.37 2.81 -4.02
N GLY A 131 13.24 3.30 -4.91
CA GLY A 131 13.87 4.61 -4.79
C GLY A 131 12.85 5.75 -4.73
N ILE A 132 11.81 5.70 -5.56
CA ILE A 132 10.69 6.67 -5.53
C ILE A 132 9.95 6.59 -4.20
N LEU A 133 9.64 5.37 -3.71
CA LEU A 133 8.97 5.20 -2.42
C LEU A 133 9.80 5.75 -1.25
N VAL A 134 11.09 5.44 -1.22
CA VAL A 134 12.02 5.92 -0.20
C VAL A 134 12.15 7.44 -0.26
N ALA A 135 12.30 8.01 -1.46
CA ALA A 135 12.37 9.46 -1.65
C ALA A 135 11.08 10.16 -1.20
N TYR A 136 9.92 9.58 -1.50
CA TYR A 136 8.63 10.08 -1.03
C TYR A 136 8.55 10.07 0.50
N VAL A 137 8.88 8.94 1.14
CA VAL A 137 8.86 8.82 2.59
C VAL A 137 9.83 9.82 3.22
N GLN A 138 11.05 9.96 2.70
CA GLN A 138 12.05 10.89 3.22
C GLN A 138 11.65 12.36 3.09
N ARG A 139 10.98 12.75 2.00
CA ARG A 139 10.65 14.16 1.71
C ARG A 139 9.32 14.62 2.27
N LEU A 140 8.31 13.74 2.27
CA LEU A 140 6.92 14.12 2.55
C LEU A 140 6.35 13.42 3.79
N GLN A 141 7.02 12.40 4.32
CA GLN A 141 6.56 11.62 5.48
C GLN A 141 7.74 11.23 6.38
N SER A 142 8.63 12.19 6.68
CA SER A 142 9.89 11.92 7.41
C SER A 142 9.65 11.30 8.79
N GLU A 143 8.53 11.64 9.44
CA GLU A 143 8.08 11.06 10.71
C GLU A 143 7.91 9.54 10.66
N LEU A 144 7.71 8.96 9.46
CA LEU A 144 7.57 7.51 9.30
C LEU A 144 8.88 6.77 9.61
N TRP A 145 10.04 7.43 9.47
CA TRP A 145 11.34 6.84 9.82
C TRP A 145 11.47 6.52 11.31
N GLU A 146 10.76 7.24 12.16
CA GLU A 146 10.70 6.99 13.60
C GLU A 146 9.72 5.88 13.97
N ARG A 147 8.96 5.36 13.00
CA ARG A 147 7.90 4.35 13.21
C ARG A 147 8.25 3.04 12.48
N PRO A 148 9.18 2.22 13.01
CA PRO A 148 9.73 1.06 12.31
C PRO A 148 8.67 0.00 11.95
N ARG A 149 7.65 -0.16 12.79
CA ARG A 149 6.55 -1.11 12.52
C ARG A 149 5.72 -0.69 11.28
N ARG A 150 5.49 0.62 11.08
CA ARG A 150 4.77 1.12 9.90
C ARG A 150 5.62 1.04 8.63
N LEU A 151 6.93 1.27 8.75
CA LEU A 151 7.86 1.02 7.64
C LEU A 151 7.91 -0.46 7.25
N LEU A 152 7.93 -1.36 8.23
CA LEU A 152 7.90 -2.80 7.98
C LEU A 152 6.61 -3.21 7.25
N LEU A 153 5.46 -2.66 7.66
CA LEU A 153 4.19 -2.86 6.95
C LEU A 153 4.28 -2.41 5.49
N LEU A 154 4.81 -1.21 5.25
CA LEU A 154 4.97 -0.66 3.90
C LEU A 154 5.87 -1.55 3.02
N ALA A 155 7.02 -1.97 3.56
CA ALA A 155 7.95 -2.86 2.88
C ALA A 155 7.32 -4.23 2.59
N LEU A 156 6.63 -4.82 3.56
CA LEU A 156 5.95 -6.11 3.40
C LEU A 156 4.84 -6.02 2.35
N SER A 157 4.04 -4.96 2.35
CA SER A 157 3.00 -4.74 1.34
C SER A 157 3.58 -4.69 -0.08
N PHE A 158 4.72 -4.00 -0.28
CA PHE A 158 5.39 -3.97 -1.58
C PHE A 158 5.97 -5.33 -1.97
N ILE A 159 6.63 -6.03 -1.05
CA ILE A 159 7.20 -7.37 -1.30
C ILE A 159 6.09 -8.37 -1.67
N VAL A 160 4.98 -8.38 -0.92
CA VAL A 160 3.82 -9.21 -1.20
C VAL A 160 3.22 -8.85 -2.56
N ALA A 161 3.11 -7.55 -2.90
CA ALA A 161 2.67 -7.12 -4.22
C ALA A 161 3.54 -7.70 -5.34
N ALA A 162 4.86 -7.61 -5.19
CA ALA A 162 5.81 -8.10 -6.20
C ALA A 162 5.75 -9.61 -6.39
N ILE A 163 5.69 -10.37 -5.29
CA ILE A 163 5.55 -11.84 -5.32
C ILE A 163 4.23 -12.23 -5.99
N LEU A 164 3.11 -11.67 -5.54
CA LEU A 164 1.79 -11.98 -6.09
C LEU A 164 1.68 -11.56 -7.57
N ALA A 165 2.19 -10.39 -7.95
CA ALA A 165 2.21 -9.96 -9.34
C ALA A 165 3.03 -10.92 -10.22
N ARG A 166 4.18 -11.40 -9.72
CA ARG A 166 5.00 -12.38 -10.45
C ARG A 166 4.30 -13.72 -10.64
N LEU A 167 3.50 -14.16 -9.68
CA LEU A 167 2.77 -15.43 -9.73
C LEU A 167 1.49 -15.36 -10.57
N MET A 168 0.76 -14.24 -10.49
CA MET A 168 -0.59 -14.14 -11.05
C MET A 168 -0.66 -13.49 -12.43
N VAL A 169 0.34 -12.70 -12.82
CA VAL A 169 0.28 -11.88 -14.05
C VAL A 169 0.85 -12.57 -15.29
N PRO A 170 2.10 -13.07 -15.32
CA PRO A 170 2.70 -13.61 -16.55
C PRO A 170 2.02 -14.90 -17.01
N GLY A 171 1.69 -15.02 -18.30
CA GLY A 171 1.20 -16.27 -18.90
C GLY A 171 -0.25 -16.65 -18.56
N HIS A 172 -0.99 -15.78 -17.88
CA HIS A 172 -2.39 -16.03 -17.50
C HIS A 172 -3.31 -14.96 -18.10
N THR A 173 -4.46 -15.39 -18.64
CA THR A 173 -5.44 -14.47 -19.26
C THR A 173 -6.43 -13.90 -18.24
N LEU A 174 -6.91 -14.73 -17.31
CA LEU A 174 -7.94 -14.37 -16.34
C LEU A 174 -7.40 -14.04 -14.95
N LEU A 175 -6.38 -14.78 -14.49
CA LEU A 175 -5.78 -14.62 -13.16
C LEU A 175 -5.27 -13.20 -12.84
N PRO A 176 -4.74 -12.39 -13.78
CA PRO A 176 -4.29 -11.03 -13.49
C PRO A 176 -5.41 -10.12 -12.97
N TYR A 177 -6.67 -10.36 -13.36
CA TYR A 177 -7.81 -9.55 -12.91
C TYR A 177 -8.21 -9.85 -11.46
N LEU A 178 -7.76 -10.98 -10.90
CA LEU A 178 -7.95 -11.35 -9.49
C LEU A 178 -6.78 -10.89 -8.60
N PHE A 179 -5.75 -10.24 -9.16
CA PHE A 179 -4.63 -9.71 -8.40
C PHE A 179 -5.12 -8.62 -7.43
N PRO A 180 -4.96 -8.79 -6.10
CA PRO A 180 -5.55 -7.92 -5.10
C PRO A 180 -4.72 -6.64 -4.87
N ALA A 181 -4.36 -5.93 -5.95
CA ALA A 181 -3.61 -4.67 -5.90
C ALA A 181 -4.24 -3.65 -4.94
N ALA A 182 -5.56 -3.51 -5.06
CA ALA A 182 -6.32 -2.56 -4.26
C ALA A 182 -6.27 -2.87 -2.77
N ALA A 183 -6.16 -4.15 -2.38
CA ALA A 183 -6.05 -4.54 -0.97
C ALA A 183 -4.80 -3.96 -0.31
N LEU A 184 -3.67 -4.01 -1.02
CA LEU A 184 -2.37 -3.56 -0.51
C LEU A 184 -2.34 -2.03 -0.39
N ALA A 185 -2.92 -1.32 -1.36
CA ALA A 185 -3.06 0.13 -1.31
C ALA A 185 -4.04 0.61 -0.24
N MET A 186 -5.21 -0.05 -0.12
CA MET A 186 -6.20 0.23 0.92
C MET A 186 -5.63 -0.02 2.32
N LEU A 187 -4.85 -1.09 2.50
CA LEU A 187 -4.24 -1.40 3.79
C LEU A 187 -3.28 -0.30 4.26
N ALA A 188 -2.44 0.20 3.36
CA ALA A 188 -1.59 1.35 3.65
C ALA A 188 -2.38 2.64 3.91
N SER A 189 -3.49 2.84 3.20
CA SER A 189 -4.39 3.98 3.39
C SER A 189 -4.94 4.03 4.81
N VAL A 190 -5.44 2.89 5.30
CA VAL A 190 -6.14 2.81 6.59
C VAL A 190 -5.15 2.72 7.77
N LEU A 191 -4.02 2.03 7.61
CA LEU A 191 -3.07 1.83 8.72
C LEU A 191 -1.97 2.90 8.81
N ILE A 192 -1.70 3.65 7.74
CA ILE A 192 -0.69 4.70 7.73
C ILE A 192 -1.30 6.05 7.37
N ASN A 193 -1.65 6.24 6.11
CA ASN A 193 -2.41 7.39 5.59
C ASN A 193 -2.76 7.19 4.11
N VAL A 194 -3.78 7.90 3.65
CA VAL A 194 -4.29 7.80 2.27
C VAL A 194 -3.24 8.20 1.23
N GLN A 195 -2.39 9.18 1.53
CA GLN A 195 -1.37 9.65 0.59
C GLN A 195 -0.38 8.53 0.24
N LEU A 196 0.04 7.72 1.21
CA LEU A 196 0.86 6.53 0.96
C LEU A 196 0.11 5.44 0.20
N GLY A 197 -1.18 5.25 0.46
CA GLY A 197 -2.02 4.34 -0.33
C GLY A 197 -2.09 4.73 -1.80
N ILE A 198 -2.19 6.02 -2.09
CA ILE A 198 -2.14 6.56 -3.47
C ILE A 198 -0.78 6.30 -4.11
N VAL A 199 0.32 6.60 -3.41
CA VAL A 199 1.68 6.35 -3.93
C VAL A 199 1.91 4.86 -4.19
N LEU A 200 1.48 3.99 -3.28
CA LEU A 200 1.54 2.53 -3.49
C LEU A 200 0.68 2.08 -4.67
N SER A 201 -0.50 2.68 -4.88
CA SER A 201 -1.34 2.37 -6.03
C SER A 201 -0.59 2.61 -7.34
N ILE A 202 0.09 3.76 -7.45
CA ILE A 202 0.90 4.11 -8.63
C ILE A 202 2.05 3.12 -8.81
N ILE A 203 2.79 2.82 -7.74
CA ILE A 203 3.93 1.91 -7.77
C ILE A 203 3.52 0.48 -8.14
N ILE A 204 2.47 -0.05 -7.52
CA ILE A 204 1.98 -1.41 -7.78
C ILE A 204 1.46 -1.52 -9.22
N SER A 205 0.76 -0.50 -9.73
CA SER A 205 0.29 -0.48 -11.10
C SER A 205 1.43 -0.41 -12.12
N ALA A 206 2.47 0.38 -11.85
CA ALA A 206 3.67 0.40 -12.67
C ALA A 206 4.37 -0.97 -12.68
N LEU A 207 4.43 -1.63 -11.52
CA LEU A 207 4.98 -2.99 -11.39
C LEU A 207 4.18 -4.02 -12.20
N VAL A 208 2.85 -3.98 -12.13
CA VAL A 208 1.97 -4.85 -12.92
C VAL A 208 2.12 -4.57 -14.42
N GLY A 209 2.23 -3.31 -14.82
CA GLY A 209 2.50 -2.93 -16.21
C GLY A 209 3.80 -3.52 -16.75
N PHE A 210 4.88 -3.42 -15.96
CA PHE A 210 6.17 -4.00 -16.33
C PHE A 210 6.11 -5.54 -16.42
N ILE A 211 5.50 -6.21 -15.44
CA ILE A 211 5.40 -7.67 -15.39
C ILE A 211 4.48 -8.23 -16.49
N SER A 212 3.44 -7.50 -16.87
CA SER A 212 2.49 -7.88 -17.94
C SER A 212 3.02 -7.64 -19.35
N GLY A 213 4.26 -7.16 -19.52
CA GLY A 213 4.81 -6.85 -20.85
C GLY A 213 4.25 -5.55 -21.45
N GLY A 214 3.78 -4.61 -20.62
CA GLY A 214 3.28 -3.31 -21.05
C GLY A 214 1.77 -3.23 -21.27
N SER A 215 0.97 -4.10 -20.62
CA SER A 215 -0.49 -4.07 -20.75
C SER A 215 -1.08 -2.81 -20.12
N MET A 216 -1.47 -1.85 -20.97
CA MET A 216 -2.13 -0.62 -20.53
C MET A 216 -3.47 -0.89 -19.83
N GLU A 217 -4.22 -1.91 -20.26
CA GLU A 217 -5.48 -2.34 -19.62
C GLU A 217 -5.24 -2.71 -18.16
N LEU A 218 -4.22 -3.54 -17.87
CA LEU A 218 -3.91 -3.97 -16.49
C LEU A 218 -3.34 -2.84 -15.64
N VAL A 219 -2.55 -1.93 -16.21
CA VAL A 219 -2.06 -0.73 -15.51
C VAL A 219 -3.22 0.13 -15.06
N VAL A 220 -4.13 0.48 -15.98
CA VAL A 220 -5.28 1.34 -15.67
C VAL A 220 -6.24 0.63 -14.70
N TYR A 221 -6.55 -0.65 -14.94
CA TYR A 221 -7.39 -1.47 -14.08
C TYR A 221 -6.90 -1.48 -12.63
N THR A 222 -5.62 -1.82 -12.42
CA THR A 222 -5.04 -1.87 -11.07
C THR A 222 -4.94 -0.48 -10.45
N LEU A 223 -4.63 0.56 -11.23
CA LEU A 223 -4.44 1.91 -10.72
C LEU A 223 -5.76 2.51 -10.27
N VAL A 224 -6.76 2.53 -11.16
CA VAL A 224 -8.07 3.11 -10.90
C VAL A 224 -8.75 2.37 -9.75
N GLY A 225 -8.71 1.03 -9.74
CA GLY A 225 -9.24 0.24 -8.64
C GLY A 225 -8.57 0.59 -7.30
N SER A 226 -7.24 0.59 -7.25
CA SER A 226 -6.49 0.87 -6.02
C SER A 226 -6.70 2.29 -5.50
N LEU A 227 -6.77 3.29 -6.41
CA LEU A 227 -7.05 4.68 -6.05
C LEU A 227 -8.47 4.85 -5.51
N VAL A 228 -9.48 4.32 -6.20
CA VAL A 228 -10.88 4.42 -5.76
C VAL A 228 -11.07 3.73 -4.41
N GLY A 229 -10.50 2.54 -4.24
CA GLY A 229 -10.53 1.84 -2.95
C GLY A 229 -9.89 2.66 -1.82
N SER A 230 -8.69 3.19 -2.07
CA SER A 230 -7.94 3.98 -1.09
C SER A 230 -8.65 5.28 -0.70
N LEU A 231 -9.19 6.01 -1.69
CA LEU A 231 -9.90 7.27 -1.46
C LEU A 231 -11.25 7.08 -0.74
N THR A 232 -11.93 5.95 -0.97
CA THR A 232 -13.19 5.64 -0.28
C THR A 232 -12.97 5.37 1.21
N LEU A 233 -11.74 5.01 1.61
CA LEU A 233 -11.34 4.73 2.99
C LEU A 233 -10.63 5.92 3.67
N LEU A 234 -10.85 7.15 3.20
CA LEU A 234 -10.20 8.33 3.76
C LEU A 234 -10.60 8.62 5.22
N HIS A 235 -11.82 8.24 5.63
CA HIS A 235 -12.29 8.32 7.01
C HIS A 235 -12.95 6.98 7.42
N VAL A 236 -12.16 6.06 7.98
CA VAL A 236 -12.66 4.77 8.47
C VAL A 236 -13.05 4.87 9.94
N GLU A 237 -14.29 5.29 10.19
CA GLU A 237 -14.88 5.27 11.54
C GLU A 237 -15.78 4.06 11.75
N GLN A 238 -16.26 3.45 10.66
CA GLN A 238 -17.24 2.38 10.69
C GLN A 238 -16.83 1.22 9.78
N VAL A 239 -17.21 0.00 10.17
CA VAL A 239 -17.04 -1.21 9.34
C VAL A 239 -17.77 -1.08 7.99
N SER A 240 -18.86 -0.31 7.94
CA SER A 240 -19.59 0.02 6.70
C SER A 240 -18.74 0.76 5.66
N ALA A 241 -17.62 1.38 6.05
CA ALA A 241 -16.70 2.00 5.10
C ALA A 241 -16.06 0.97 4.15
N PHE A 242 -15.75 -0.23 4.66
CA PHE A 242 -15.17 -1.31 3.86
C PHE A 242 -16.16 -1.82 2.80
N THR A 243 -17.45 -1.96 3.13
CA THR A 243 -18.46 -2.39 2.15
C THR A 243 -18.67 -1.33 1.05
N ARG A 244 -18.69 -0.04 1.40
CA ARG A 244 -18.71 1.05 0.40
C ARG A 244 -17.47 1.04 -0.49
N ALA A 245 -16.28 0.85 0.09
CA ALA A 245 -15.04 0.72 -0.68
C ALA A 245 -15.09 -0.46 -1.65
N GLY A 246 -15.69 -1.58 -1.25
CA GLY A 246 -15.84 -2.76 -2.10
C GLY A 246 -16.78 -2.51 -3.28
N ALA A 247 -17.91 -1.84 -3.04
CA ALA A 247 -18.84 -1.46 -4.09
C ALA A 247 -18.20 -0.45 -5.08
N ALA A 248 -17.52 0.57 -4.56
CA ALA A 248 -16.83 1.56 -5.38
C ALA A 248 -15.70 0.94 -6.22
N LEU A 249 -14.90 0.05 -5.61
CA LEU A 249 -13.84 -0.71 -6.28
C LEU A 249 -14.41 -1.61 -7.38
N ALA A 250 -15.50 -2.34 -7.11
CA ALA A 250 -16.16 -3.20 -8.10
C ALA A 250 -16.64 -2.37 -9.31
N LEU A 251 -17.30 -1.25 -9.07
CA LEU A 251 -17.76 -0.36 -10.13
C LEU A 251 -16.59 0.20 -10.95
N ALA A 252 -15.54 0.69 -10.29
CA ALA A 252 -14.35 1.22 -10.94
C ALA A 252 -13.65 0.17 -11.83
N ASN A 253 -13.55 -1.06 -11.34
CA ASN A 253 -12.97 -2.19 -12.06
C ASN A 253 -13.82 -2.58 -13.28
N ILE A 254 -15.15 -2.66 -13.13
CA ILE A 254 -16.10 -2.94 -14.23
C ILE A 254 -15.99 -1.88 -15.32
N LEU A 255 -15.97 -0.59 -14.95
CA LEU A 255 -15.86 0.51 -15.90
C LEU A 255 -14.51 0.49 -16.63
N SER A 256 -13.42 0.18 -15.91
CA SER A 256 -12.09 0.07 -16.50
C SER A 256 -12.02 -1.02 -17.56
N VAL A 257 -12.43 -2.25 -17.21
CA VAL A 257 -12.45 -3.37 -18.17
C VAL A 257 -13.43 -3.10 -19.33
N GLY A 258 -14.63 -2.59 -19.01
CA GLY A 258 -15.63 -2.26 -20.02
C GLY A 258 -15.15 -1.23 -21.04
N ALA A 259 -14.43 -0.19 -20.61
CA ALA A 259 -13.87 0.83 -21.48
C ALA A 259 -12.84 0.24 -22.47
N PHE A 260 -11.91 -0.59 -21.99
CA PHE A 260 -10.90 -1.23 -22.85
C PHE A 260 -11.51 -2.22 -23.83
N ARG A 261 -12.51 -3.00 -23.39
CA ARG A 261 -13.23 -3.95 -24.26
C ARG A 261 -14.01 -3.26 -25.36
N LEU A 262 -14.70 -2.16 -25.02
CA LEU A 262 -15.43 -1.35 -25.99
C LEU A 262 -14.48 -0.69 -27.01
N TYR A 263 -13.33 -0.20 -26.55
CA TYR A 263 -12.31 0.42 -27.40
C TYR A 263 -11.72 -0.55 -28.43
N HIS A 264 -11.35 -1.77 -28.01
CA HIS A 264 -10.71 -2.77 -28.89
C HIS A 264 -11.69 -3.54 -29.78
N ARG A 265 -13.00 -3.30 -29.69
CA ARG A 265 -14.07 -4.01 -30.43
C ARG A 265 -14.01 -5.55 -30.34
N ASN A 266 -13.45 -6.07 -29.25
CA ASN A 266 -13.34 -7.51 -28.99
C ASN A 266 -14.58 -8.00 -28.23
N TYR A 267 -15.62 -8.40 -28.98
CA TYR A 267 -16.88 -8.88 -28.41
C TYR A 267 -16.94 -10.41 -28.33
N ASP A 268 -16.22 -10.97 -27.38
CA ASP A 268 -16.56 -12.30 -26.85
C ASP A 268 -17.44 -12.10 -25.61
N THR A 269 -18.73 -12.42 -25.73
CA THR A 269 -19.71 -12.25 -24.65
C THR A 269 -19.37 -13.14 -23.45
N THR A 270 -18.81 -14.33 -23.69
CA THR A 270 -18.44 -15.26 -22.62
C THR A 270 -17.19 -14.78 -21.87
N GLY A 271 -16.14 -14.38 -22.58
CA GLY A 271 -14.95 -13.77 -21.99
C GLY A 271 -15.24 -12.47 -21.25
N LEU A 272 -16.15 -11.63 -21.76
CA LEU A 272 -16.57 -10.41 -21.06
C LEU A 272 -17.27 -10.73 -19.74
N LEU A 273 -18.23 -11.66 -19.74
CA LEU A 273 -18.93 -12.07 -18.51
C LEU A 273 -17.97 -12.66 -17.47
N GLN A 274 -17.01 -13.49 -17.91
CA GLN A 274 -15.97 -14.04 -17.02
C GLN A 274 -15.12 -12.94 -16.40
N LEU A 275 -14.66 -11.98 -17.21
CA LEU A 275 -13.85 -10.86 -16.71
C LEU A 275 -14.65 -9.97 -15.74
N LEU A 276 -15.89 -9.63 -16.07
CA LEU A 276 -16.76 -8.85 -15.18
C LEU A 276 -16.99 -9.59 -13.85
N ALA A 277 -17.27 -10.89 -13.88
CA ALA A 277 -17.37 -11.70 -12.66
C ALA A 277 -16.08 -11.66 -11.84
N LEU A 278 -14.91 -11.77 -12.48
CA LEU A 278 -13.61 -11.67 -11.82
C LEU A 278 -13.34 -10.29 -11.25
N THR A 279 -13.77 -9.20 -11.90
CA THR A 279 -13.60 -7.85 -11.35
C THR A 279 -14.37 -7.64 -10.05
N VAL A 280 -15.59 -8.21 -9.96
CA VAL A 280 -16.41 -8.20 -8.73
C VAL A 280 -15.80 -9.12 -7.67
N ALA A 281 -15.36 -10.32 -8.05
CA ALA A 281 -14.68 -11.24 -7.15
C ALA A 281 -13.38 -10.62 -6.58
N ASN A 282 -12.60 -9.90 -7.41
CA ASN A 282 -11.41 -9.19 -6.96
C ASN A 282 -11.73 -8.05 -6.00
N ALA A 283 -12.81 -7.30 -6.23
CA ALA A 283 -13.23 -6.25 -5.32
C ALA A 283 -13.64 -6.81 -3.94
N ALA A 284 -14.42 -7.90 -3.94
CA ALA A 284 -14.80 -8.61 -2.73
C ALA A 284 -13.56 -9.16 -2.00
N LEU A 285 -12.69 -9.88 -2.72
CA LEU A 285 -11.43 -10.40 -2.18
C LEU A 285 -10.56 -9.30 -1.60
N SER A 286 -10.37 -8.20 -2.33
CA SER A 286 -9.51 -7.10 -1.91
C SER A 286 -10.01 -6.43 -0.64
N VAL A 287 -11.30 -6.18 -0.53
CA VAL A 287 -11.89 -5.60 0.69
C VAL A 287 -11.86 -6.59 1.84
N SER A 288 -12.16 -7.86 1.62
CA SER A 288 -12.08 -8.88 2.66
C SER A 288 -10.66 -9.01 3.21
N LEU A 289 -9.64 -9.04 2.33
CA LEU A 289 -8.24 -9.06 2.71
C LEU A 289 -7.86 -7.80 3.48
N THR A 290 -8.29 -6.62 3.02
CA THR A 290 -8.03 -5.35 3.71
C THR A 290 -8.66 -5.32 5.09
N PHE A 291 -9.92 -5.74 5.21
CA PHE A 291 -10.64 -5.75 6.50
C PHE A 291 -10.02 -6.75 7.48
N ALA A 292 -9.72 -7.97 7.01
CA ALA A 292 -9.04 -8.97 7.82
C ALA A 292 -7.68 -8.46 8.28
N ALA A 293 -6.87 -7.95 7.36
CA ALA A 293 -5.58 -7.36 7.69
C ALA A 293 -5.77 -6.20 8.68
N TYR A 294 -6.67 -5.25 8.45
CA TYR A 294 -6.94 -4.13 9.38
C TYR A 294 -7.28 -4.61 10.80
N ALA A 295 -8.11 -5.65 10.93
CA ALA A 295 -8.50 -6.22 12.22
C ALA A 295 -7.33 -6.91 12.96
N PHE A 296 -6.46 -7.63 12.25
CA PHE A 296 -5.37 -8.42 12.85
C PHE A 296 -4.03 -7.68 12.93
N VAL A 297 -3.65 -6.98 11.86
CA VAL A 297 -2.37 -6.28 11.69
C VAL A 297 -2.23 -5.15 12.71
N GLY A 298 -3.33 -4.48 13.08
CA GLY A 298 -3.29 -3.48 14.15
C GLY A 298 -2.73 -4.05 15.47
N ARG A 299 -3.13 -5.27 15.84
CA ARG A 299 -2.64 -5.93 17.06
C ARG A 299 -1.18 -6.37 16.93
N THR A 300 -0.79 -6.96 15.79
CA THR A 300 0.58 -7.49 15.61
C THR A 300 1.63 -6.42 15.38
N PHE A 301 1.25 -5.31 14.73
CA PHE A 301 2.14 -4.16 14.48
C PHE A 301 1.98 -3.04 15.51
N GLY A 302 1.20 -3.25 16.58
CA GLY A 302 0.95 -2.26 17.64
C GLY A 302 0.37 -0.93 17.11
N ILE A 303 -0.38 -0.98 16.02
CA ILE A 303 -1.08 0.18 15.45
C ILE A 303 -2.47 0.21 16.06
N THR A 304 -2.76 1.25 16.84
CA THR A 304 -4.09 1.46 17.41
C THR A 304 -5.10 1.77 16.31
N THR A 305 -6.11 0.91 16.16
CA THR A 305 -7.16 1.06 15.14
C THR A 305 -8.48 1.53 15.75
N ALA A 306 -9.33 2.19 14.95
CA ALA A 306 -10.66 2.60 15.41
C ALA A 306 -11.51 1.41 15.89
N LEU A 307 -11.33 0.22 15.28
CA LEU A 307 -12.04 -0.99 15.70
C LEU A 307 -11.63 -1.43 17.12
N GLN A 308 -10.33 -1.38 17.44
CA GLN A 308 -9.84 -1.67 18.79
C GLN A 308 -10.37 -0.64 19.80
N LEU A 309 -10.36 0.64 19.45
CA LEU A 309 -10.88 1.69 20.33
C LEU A 309 -12.39 1.54 20.57
N LEU A 310 -13.17 1.19 19.55
CA LEU A 310 -14.61 0.89 19.70
C LEU A 310 -14.88 -0.36 20.55
N GLU A 311 -14.01 -1.35 20.51
CA GLU A 311 -14.07 -2.53 21.40
C GLU A 311 -13.84 -2.11 22.86
N LEU A 312 -12.85 -1.26 23.10
CA LEU A 312 -12.50 -0.74 24.41
C LEU A 312 -13.51 0.26 24.98
N ALA A 313 -14.24 0.97 24.12
CA ALA A 313 -15.30 1.90 24.52
C ALA A 313 -16.53 1.18 25.10
N ARG A 314 -16.64 -0.14 24.96
CA ARG A 314 -17.78 -0.90 25.45
C ARG A 314 -17.72 -1.02 26.98
N PRO A 315 -18.81 -0.72 27.71
CA PRO A 315 -18.92 -0.93 29.17
C PRO A 315 -18.65 -2.37 29.63
N THR A 316 -18.79 -3.33 28.71
CA THR A 316 -18.57 -4.76 28.98
C THR A 316 -17.10 -5.18 28.92
N HIS A 317 -16.18 -4.30 28.49
CA HIS A 317 -14.76 -4.62 28.47
C HIS A 317 -14.26 -4.97 29.89
N PRO A 318 -13.56 -6.10 30.11
CA PRO A 318 -13.28 -6.59 31.47
C PRO A 318 -12.59 -5.60 32.39
N LEU A 319 -11.61 -4.86 31.88
CA LEU A 319 -10.87 -3.87 32.66
C LEU A 319 -11.72 -2.64 33.01
N PHE A 320 -12.55 -2.18 32.08
CA PHE A 320 -13.44 -1.04 32.34
C PHE A 320 -14.57 -1.42 33.31
N ARG A 321 -15.05 -2.66 33.22
CA ARG A 321 -15.97 -3.24 34.21
C ARG A 321 -15.34 -3.35 35.59
N GLN A 322 -14.05 -3.66 35.70
CA GLN A 322 -13.34 -3.63 37.00
C GLN A 322 -13.29 -2.23 37.59
N LEU A 323 -13.08 -1.19 36.77
CA LEU A 323 -13.16 0.20 37.22
C LEU A 323 -14.53 0.51 37.81
N LEU A 324 -15.60 0.16 37.10
CA LEU A 324 -16.99 0.34 37.57
C LEU A 324 -17.27 -0.37 38.91
N LEU A 325 -16.79 -1.60 39.08
CA LEU A 325 -17.10 -2.41 40.26
C LEU A 325 -16.23 -2.08 41.48
N ASN A 326 -14.95 -1.80 41.26
CA ASN A 326 -13.97 -1.64 42.35
C ASN A 326 -13.76 -0.16 42.73
N ALA A 327 -13.98 0.78 41.81
CA ALA A 327 -13.77 2.21 41.99
C ALA A 327 -14.88 3.03 41.28
N PRO A 328 -16.14 2.93 41.75
CA PRO A 328 -17.29 3.53 41.07
C PRO A 328 -17.22 5.07 40.97
N GLY A 329 -16.62 5.74 41.96
CA GLY A 329 -16.39 7.18 41.91
C GLY A 329 -15.43 7.58 40.80
N THR A 330 -14.30 6.87 40.69
CA THR A 330 -13.33 7.04 39.60
C THR A 330 -13.96 6.71 38.24
N TYR A 331 -14.82 5.69 38.15
CA TYR A 331 -15.57 5.39 36.93
C TYR A 331 -16.43 6.58 36.50
N HIS A 332 -17.21 7.17 37.42
CA HIS A 332 -18.05 8.33 37.10
C HIS A 332 -17.24 9.56 36.68
N HIS A 333 -16.12 9.81 37.35
CA HIS A 333 -15.17 10.84 36.94
C HIS A 333 -14.66 10.60 35.50
N SER A 334 -14.18 9.37 35.22
CA SER A 334 -13.64 9.00 33.91
C SER A 334 -14.65 9.17 32.76
N ILE A 335 -15.94 8.90 32.99
CA ILE A 335 -17.00 9.14 32.01
C ILE A 335 -17.15 10.63 31.67
N ILE A 336 -17.07 11.52 32.67
CA ILE A 336 -17.20 12.97 32.45
C ILE A 336 -15.97 13.50 31.72
N VAL A 337 -14.78 13.12 32.17
CA VAL A 337 -13.50 13.44 31.51
C VAL A 337 -13.53 12.96 30.06
N ALA A 338 -14.05 11.77 29.79
CA ALA A 338 -14.16 11.25 28.43
C ALA A 338 -15.09 12.07 27.52
N ASN A 339 -16.25 12.52 28.04
CA ASN A 339 -17.15 13.40 27.28
C ASN A 339 -16.50 14.76 26.99
N MET A 340 -15.77 15.32 27.96
CA MET A 340 -15.01 16.55 27.79
C MET A 340 -13.91 16.38 26.74
N ALA A 341 -13.13 15.31 26.85
CA ALA A 341 -12.00 15.00 25.98
C ALA A 341 -12.45 14.72 24.54
N GLU A 342 -13.52 13.95 24.34
CA GLU A 342 -14.10 13.69 23.02
C GLU A 342 -14.52 14.99 22.33
N ARG A 343 -15.26 15.85 23.05
CA ARG A 343 -15.76 17.11 22.51
C ARG A 343 -14.65 18.08 22.17
N ALA A 344 -13.63 18.19 23.03
CA ALA A 344 -12.48 19.04 22.80
C ALA A 344 -11.64 18.57 21.61
N ALA A 345 -11.41 17.25 21.49
CA ALA A 345 -10.70 16.66 20.37
C ALA A 345 -11.41 16.90 19.03
N GLU A 346 -12.74 16.76 18.99
CA GLU A 346 -13.56 17.06 17.82
C GLU A 346 -13.41 18.53 17.38
N MET A 347 -13.42 19.47 18.33
CA MET A 347 -13.33 20.91 18.03
C MET A 347 -11.99 21.36 17.42
N ILE A 348 -10.89 20.68 17.75
CA ILE A 348 -9.54 21.01 17.27
C ILE A 348 -9.03 20.08 16.16
N GLY A 349 -9.88 19.15 15.69
CA GLY A 349 -9.49 18.15 14.68
C GLY A 349 -8.40 17.18 15.17
N ALA A 350 -8.41 16.82 16.46
CA ALA A 350 -7.68 15.68 17.00
C ALA A 350 -8.52 14.40 16.87
N ASP A 351 -8.04 13.24 17.33
CA ASP A 351 -8.76 11.96 17.30
C ASP A 351 -9.76 11.85 18.49
N PRO A 352 -11.07 12.07 18.28
CA PRO A 352 -12.04 12.12 19.37
C PRO A 352 -12.27 10.75 20.01
N LEU A 353 -12.21 9.68 19.22
CA LEU A 353 -12.41 8.32 19.71
C LEU A 353 -11.25 7.90 20.61
N LEU A 354 -10.00 8.22 20.23
CA LEU A 354 -8.86 7.98 21.09
C LEU A 354 -8.92 8.80 22.37
N ALA A 355 -9.24 10.09 22.30
CA ALA A 355 -9.34 10.95 23.49
C ALA A 355 -10.39 10.39 24.47
N ARG A 356 -11.57 9.99 23.97
CA ARG A 356 -12.63 9.36 24.77
C ARG A 356 -12.15 8.07 25.44
N VAL A 357 -11.58 7.16 24.65
CA VAL A 357 -11.15 5.85 25.17
C VAL A 357 -9.96 6.00 26.12
N GLY A 358 -9.00 6.88 25.80
CA GLY A 358 -7.90 7.22 26.70
C GLY A 358 -8.42 7.69 28.06
N ALA A 359 -9.39 8.60 28.07
CA ALA A 359 -10.03 9.08 29.30
C ALA A 359 -10.81 7.98 30.06
N TYR A 360 -11.40 6.98 29.41
CA TYR A 360 -12.02 5.85 30.14
C TYR A 360 -11.03 5.05 31.00
N TYR A 361 -9.77 4.96 30.57
CA TYR A 361 -8.77 4.12 31.21
C TYR A 361 -7.68 4.90 31.93
N HIS A 362 -7.59 6.22 31.78
CA HIS A 362 -6.49 7.05 32.32
C HIS A 362 -6.21 6.78 33.80
N ASP A 363 -7.28 6.54 34.56
CA ASP A 363 -7.29 6.40 36.00
C ASP A 363 -7.42 4.95 36.50
N VAL A 364 -7.30 3.97 35.60
CA VAL A 364 -7.62 2.56 35.93
C VAL A 364 -6.74 1.97 37.02
N GLY A 365 -5.53 2.52 37.24
CA GLY A 365 -4.66 2.11 38.33
C GLY A 365 -5.21 2.40 39.73
N LYS A 366 -6.17 3.32 39.86
CA LYS A 366 -6.86 3.57 41.14
C LYS A 366 -7.62 2.35 41.65
N THR A 367 -7.98 1.41 40.77
CA THR A 367 -8.63 0.14 41.14
C THR A 367 -7.77 -0.77 42.02
N THR A 368 -6.44 -0.59 42.02
CA THR A 368 -5.54 -1.37 42.88
C THR A 368 -5.72 -1.02 44.36
N ARG A 369 -6.01 0.25 44.67
CA ARG A 369 -6.20 0.73 46.05
C ARG A 369 -7.28 1.84 46.11
N PRO A 370 -8.56 1.52 45.84
CA PRO A 370 -9.60 2.53 45.57
C PRO A 370 -9.86 3.46 46.76
N TYR A 371 -9.76 2.96 47.98
CA TYR A 371 -10.04 3.70 49.22
C TYR A 371 -9.06 4.86 49.51
N PHE A 372 -7.90 4.93 48.84
CA PHE A 372 -7.00 6.09 48.93
C PHE A 372 -7.41 7.25 48.02
N PHE A 373 -8.42 7.08 47.16
CA PHE A 373 -8.86 8.14 46.25
C PHE A 373 -10.20 8.70 46.73
N VAL A 374 -10.26 10.01 46.95
CA VAL A 374 -11.36 10.70 47.64
C VAL A 374 -12.71 10.46 46.98
N GLU A 375 -12.75 10.32 45.66
CA GLU A 375 -13.98 10.05 44.91
C GLU A 375 -14.60 8.68 45.21
N ASN A 376 -13.84 7.75 45.78
CA ASN A 376 -14.31 6.39 46.14
C ASN A 376 -14.51 6.20 47.65
N GLN A 377 -14.35 7.25 48.46
CA GLN A 377 -14.51 7.16 49.92
C GLN A 377 -15.99 7.32 50.31
N SER A 378 -16.53 6.35 51.06
CA SER A 378 -17.96 6.30 51.43
C SER A 378 -18.26 6.83 52.84
N ASP A 379 -17.30 6.71 53.77
CA ASP A 379 -17.54 6.83 55.21
C ASP A 379 -16.86 8.04 55.87
N GLY A 380 -16.37 9.00 55.08
CA GLY A 380 -15.69 10.21 55.56
C GLY A 380 -14.35 9.97 56.28
N VAL A 381 -13.92 8.70 56.41
CA VAL A 381 -12.60 8.34 56.94
C VAL A 381 -11.59 8.40 55.81
N ASN A 382 -10.65 9.34 55.88
CA ASN A 382 -9.56 9.46 54.92
C ASN A 382 -8.33 8.67 55.40
N PRO A 383 -7.91 7.59 54.70
CA PRO A 383 -6.73 6.81 55.09
C PRO A 383 -5.44 7.63 55.13
N HIS A 384 -5.39 8.74 54.37
CA HIS A 384 -4.25 9.64 54.35
C HIS A 384 -4.00 10.36 55.68
N ASP A 385 -5.01 10.47 56.55
CA ASP A 385 -4.86 11.13 57.86
C ASP A 385 -3.92 10.36 58.82
N ARG A 386 -3.62 9.10 58.49
CA ARG A 386 -2.74 8.21 59.29
C ARG A 386 -1.37 8.00 58.66
N LEU A 387 -1.08 8.66 57.54
CA LEU A 387 0.14 8.49 56.77
C LEU A 387 0.90 9.81 56.71
N ASP A 388 2.22 9.73 56.63
CA ASP A 388 3.00 10.92 56.33
C ASP A 388 2.71 11.43 54.90
N PRO A 389 2.91 12.72 54.62
CA PRO A 389 2.60 13.29 53.32
C PRO A 389 3.36 12.64 52.16
N LYS A 390 4.60 12.18 52.38
CA LYS A 390 5.41 11.56 51.33
C LYS A 390 4.85 10.18 50.96
N THR A 391 4.49 9.35 51.94
CA THR A 391 3.85 8.06 51.70
C THR A 391 2.51 8.23 50.99
N SER A 392 1.71 9.22 51.40
CA SER A 392 0.44 9.55 50.76
C SER A 392 0.62 9.97 49.29
N ALA A 393 1.59 10.85 49.02
CA ALA A 393 1.92 11.25 47.66
C ALA A 393 2.36 10.06 46.81
N GLN A 394 3.19 9.16 47.34
CA GLN A 394 3.66 8.00 46.60
C GLN A 394 2.53 7.03 46.23
N ILE A 395 1.55 6.83 47.12
CA ILE A 395 0.36 6.01 46.82
C ILE A 395 -0.43 6.62 45.66
N VAL A 396 -0.67 7.94 45.70
CA VAL A 396 -1.38 8.63 44.62
C VAL A 396 -0.57 8.58 43.33
N ILE A 397 0.71 8.92 43.33
CA ILE A 397 1.56 8.92 42.13
C ILE A 397 1.64 7.53 41.49
N ASN A 398 1.65 6.46 42.29
CA ASN A 398 1.78 5.09 41.80
C ASN A 398 0.58 4.60 40.98
N HIS A 399 -0.60 5.24 41.03
CA HIS A 399 -1.74 4.82 40.22
C HIS A 399 -1.42 4.86 38.72
N VAL A 400 -0.53 5.75 38.27
CA VAL A 400 -0.09 5.81 36.87
C VAL A 400 0.64 4.51 36.50
N ARG A 401 1.59 4.07 37.35
CA ARG A 401 2.36 2.83 37.11
C ARG A 401 1.48 1.59 37.18
N ASP A 402 0.60 1.53 38.17
CA ASP A 402 -0.37 0.45 38.35
C ASP A 402 -1.34 0.41 37.15
N GLY A 403 -1.77 1.58 36.65
CA GLY A 403 -2.62 1.72 35.48
C GLY A 403 -1.95 1.21 34.19
N VAL A 404 -0.69 1.58 33.95
CA VAL A 404 0.09 1.07 32.81
C VAL A 404 0.30 -0.45 32.91
N ALA A 405 0.54 -0.98 34.12
CA ALA A 405 0.68 -2.41 34.33
C ALA A 405 -0.61 -3.17 34.00
N LEU A 406 -1.76 -2.68 34.49
CA LEU A 406 -3.08 -3.22 34.14
C LEU A 406 -3.35 -3.11 32.63
N ALA A 407 -3.04 -1.96 32.02
CA ALA A 407 -3.22 -1.75 30.60
C ALA A 407 -2.45 -2.77 29.76
N ARG A 408 -1.21 -3.09 30.15
CA ARG A 408 -0.40 -4.15 29.51
C ARG A 408 -0.98 -5.53 29.74
N GLN A 409 -1.43 -5.84 30.97
CA GLN A 409 -2.03 -7.13 31.31
C GLN A 409 -3.29 -7.42 30.47
N TYR A 410 -4.09 -6.39 30.20
CA TYR A 410 -5.30 -6.48 29.38
C TYR A 410 -5.06 -6.19 27.89
N ALA A 411 -3.79 -6.08 27.46
CA ALA A 411 -3.39 -5.84 26.07
C ALA A 411 -4.06 -4.60 25.44
N LEU A 412 -4.22 -3.52 26.21
CA LEU A 412 -4.66 -2.23 25.68
C LEU A 412 -3.67 -1.73 24.60
N PRO A 413 -4.11 -1.06 23.53
CA PRO A 413 -3.22 -0.49 22.52
C PRO A 413 -2.25 0.54 23.11
N GLU A 414 -1.06 0.64 22.50
CA GLU A 414 0.05 1.51 22.96
C GLU A 414 -0.40 2.96 23.18
N ARG A 415 -1.14 3.57 22.24
CA ARG A 415 -1.65 4.95 22.39
C ARG A 415 -2.55 5.15 23.62
N VAL A 416 -3.27 4.11 24.08
CA VAL A 416 -4.08 4.19 25.30
C VAL A 416 -3.20 4.04 26.54
N GLN A 417 -2.20 3.15 26.50
CA GLN A 417 -1.20 3.03 27.56
C GLN A 417 -0.42 4.33 27.75
N ASP A 418 -0.08 5.01 26.66
CA ASP A 418 0.62 6.29 26.67
C ASP A 418 -0.21 7.38 27.35
N ILE A 419 -1.51 7.48 27.04
CA ILE A 419 -2.42 8.41 27.74
C ILE A 419 -2.45 8.12 29.25
N ILE A 420 -2.53 6.85 29.66
CA ILE A 420 -2.46 6.46 31.07
C ILE A 420 -1.14 6.92 31.68
N ALA A 421 -0.01 6.74 31.00
CA ALA A 421 1.30 7.16 31.51
C ALA A 421 1.47 8.69 31.58
N GLN A 422 0.85 9.43 30.65
CA GLN A 422 1.13 10.85 30.39
C GLN A 422 0.09 11.81 31.00
N HIS A 423 -1.09 11.35 31.42
CA HIS A 423 -2.19 12.27 31.78
C HIS A 423 -1.89 13.22 32.96
N HIS A 424 -0.89 12.93 33.79
CA HIS A 424 -0.37 13.88 34.79
C HIS A 424 1.00 14.49 34.45
N GLY A 425 1.63 14.04 33.35
CA GLY A 425 2.95 14.46 32.91
C GLY A 425 3.97 14.38 34.05
N THR A 426 4.69 15.46 34.26
CA THR A 426 5.63 15.61 35.39
C THR A 426 5.09 16.54 36.47
N GLY A 427 3.77 16.70 36.54
CA GLY A 427 3.09 17.57 37.50
C GLY A 427 3.38 17.17 38.95
N ILE A 428 3.02 18.04 39.88
CA ILE A 428 3.22 17.80 41.32
C ILE A 428 1.91 17.39 42.00
N ALA A 429 1.98 16.43 42.94
CA ALA A 429 0.92 16.11 43.87
C ALA A 429 0.76 17.25 44.90
N ALA A 430 0.20 18.37 44.44
CA ALA A 430 0.30 19.68 45.10
C ALA A 430 -0.23 19.70 46.54
N PHE A 431 -1.31 18.95 46.83
CA PHE A 431 -1.88 18.88 48.18
C PHE A 431 -0.85 18.35 49.20
N PHE A 432 -0.30 17.15 48.95
CA PHE A 432 0.66 16.53 49.85
C PHE A 432 1.99 17.28 49.92
N PHE A 433 2.44 17.88 48.81
CA PHE A 433 3.62 18.73 48.82
C PHE A 433 3.44 19.97 49.69
N ARG A 434 2.26 20.62 49.64
CA ARG A 434 1.95 21.79 50.49
C ARG A 434 1.86 21.41 51.96
N VAL A 435 1.24 20.27 52.29
CA VAL A 435 1.19 19.75 53.67
C VAL A 435 2.61 19.47 54.18
N ALA A 436 3.42 18.73 53.42
CA ALA A 436 4.82 18.47 53.77
C ALA A 436 5.63 19.76 53.97
N SER A 437 5.48 20.73 53.06
CA SER A 437 6.19 22.02 53.14
C SER A 437 5.78 22.84 54.37
N LYS A 438 4.52 22.72 54.80
CA LYS A 438 4.04 23.36 56.02
C LYS A 438 4.60 22.67 57.26
N GLU A 439 4.51 21.35 57.33
CA GLU A 439 5.07 20.54 58.43
C GLU A 439 6.58 20.73 58.57
N ALA A 440 7.31 20.85 57.46
CA ALA A 440 8.75 21.12 57.43
C ALA A 440 9.13 22.50 57.99
N LYS A 441 8.29 23.52 57.73
CA LYS A 441 8.46 24.88 58.27
C LYS A 441 8.14 24.96 59.76
N GLU A 442 7.23 24.12 60.23
CA GLU A 442 6.82 24.04 61.65
C GLU A 442 7.74 23.11 62.46
N GLY A 443 8.36 22.11 61.83
CA GLY A 443 9.41 21.25 62.37
C GLY A 443 10.82 21.83 62.21
N ASN A 444 11.85 21.08 62.63
CA ASN A 444 13.28 21.47 62.63
C ASN A 444 13.92 21.72 61.23
N GLY A 445 13.19 22.29 60.27
CA GLY A 445 13.76 22.79 59.00
C GLY A 445 14.23 21.72 58.03
N ILE A 446 13.56 20.55 58.00
CA ILE A 446 13.85 19.52 57.00
C ILE A 446 13.37 20.02 55.63
N GLU A 447 14.30 20.19 54.69
CA GLU A 447 13.97 20.63 53.33
C GLU A 447 13.16 19.56 52.58
N VAL A 448 11.99 19.95 52.07
CA VAL A 448 11.10 19.06 51.31
C VAL A 448 11.56 19.02 49.87
N ASN A 449 12.05 17.87 49.42
CA ASN A 449 12.42 17.68 48.02
C ASN A 449 11.17 17.58 47.14
N GLU A 450 10.99 18.56 46.25
CA GLU A 450 9.86 18.61 45.31
C GLU A 450 9.76 17.38 44.41
N GLN A 451 10.89 16.77 44.04
CA GLN A 451 10.93 15.60 43.16
C GLN A 451 10.25 14.36 43.76
N ASP A 452 10.19 14.27 45.10
CA ASP A 452 9.49 13.17 45.78
C ASP A 452 7.95 13.25 45.60
N TYR A 453 7.44 14.38 45.12
CA TYR A 453 6.01 14.64 44.94
C TYR A 453 5.63 14.81 43.47
N ARG A 454 6.57 14.66 42.53
CA ARG A 454 6.31 14.77 41.10
C ARG A 454 5.96 13.42 40.48
N TYR A 455 5.04 13.45 39.52
CA TYR A 455 4.77 12.30 38.68
C TYR A 455 6.00 12.00 37.80
N PRO A 456 6.26 10.71 37.50
CA PRO A 456 7.47 10.31 36.77
C PRO A 456 7.46 10.71 35.28
N GLY A 457 6.35 11.23 34.76
CA GLY A 457 6.17 11.44 33.32
C GLY A 457 6.01 10.14 32.52
N PRO A 458 6.15 10.22 31.18
CA PRO A 458 6.62 11.39 30.41
C PRO A 458 5.55 12.48 30.24
N LEU A 459 5.97 13.65 29.72
CA LEU A 459 5.03 14.69 29.26
C LEU A 459 4.16 14.17 28.10
N PRO A 460 2.93 14.68 27.94
CA PRO A 460 2.11 14.46 26.76
C PRO A 460 2.85 14.71 25.45
N ASP A 461 2.89 13.71 24.58
CA ASP A 461 3.52 13.79 23.25
C ASP A 461 2.49 13.89 22.10
N THR A 462 1.20 13.76 22.43
CA THR A 462 0.10 13.86 21.48
C THR A 462 -0.95 14.87 21.94
N ARG A 463 -1.70 15.44 20.99
CA ARG A 463 -2.81 16.35 21.28
C ARG A 463 -3.87 15.66 22.13
N GLU A 464 -4.14 14.37 21.88
CA GLU A 464 -5.13 13.59 22.63
C GLU A 464 -4.70 13.36 24.09
N ALA A 465 -3.43 13.02 24.35
CA ALA A 465 -2.93 12.87 25.72
C ALA A 465 -2.97 14.19 26.50
N ALA A 466 -2.62 15.30 25.84
CA ALA A 466 -2.72 16.63 26.43
C ALA A 466 -4.19 17.02 26.72
N ILE A 467 -5.13 16.72 25.83
CA ILE A 467 -6.56 16.94 26.09
C ILE A 467 -7.02 16.15 27.32
N VAL A 468 -6.63 14.88 27.47
CA VAL A 468 -7.02 14.07 28.64
C VAL A 468 -6.42 14.63 29.92
N MET A 469 -5.15 15.06 29.90
CA MET A 469 -4.53 15.79 31.02
C MET A 469 -5.33 17.04 31.40
N LEU A 470 -5.74 17.85 30.43
CA LEU A 470 -6.46 19.09 30.70
C LEU A 470 -7.90 18.82 31.16
N ALA A 471 -8.52 17.74 30.69
CA ALA A 471 -9.89 17.36 31.05
C ALA A 471 -10.03 16.94 32.52
N ASP A 472 -8.93 16.56 33.18
CA ASP A 472 -8.86 16.30 34.63
C ASP A 472 -9.17 17.54 35.49
N VAL A 473 -9.33 18.72 34.88
CA VAL A 473 -9.93 19.90 35.54
C VAL A 473 -11.32 19.61 36.14
N GLU A 474 -12.01 18.56 35.66
CA GLU A 474 -13.21 18.01 36.28
C GLU A 474 -13.04 17.78 37.78
N ALA A 475 -11.91 17.21 38.21
CA ALA A 475 -11.64 16.92 39.61
C ALA A 475 -11.53 18.21 40.44
N VAL A 476 -10.96 19.27 39.86
CA VAL A 476 -10.86 20.60 40.50
C VAL A 476 -12.25 21.23 40.66
N VAL A 477 -13.05 21.21 39.59
CA VAL A 477 -14.42 21.77 39.61
C VAL A 477 -15.31 21.01 40.60
N ARG A 478 -15.21 19.69 40.65
CA ARG A 478 -15.91 18.83 41.61
C ARG A 478 -15.54 19.15 43.06
N ALA A 479 -14.26 19.44 43.33
CA ALA A 479 -13.77 19.80 44.65
C ALA A 479 -14.23 21.20 45.09
N VAL A 480 -14.14 22.20 44.19
CA VAL A 480 -14.52 23.61 44.49
C VAL A 480 -16.03 23.78 44.65
N ARG A 481 -16.84 23.00 43.92
CA ARG A 481 -18.32 23.10 43.89
C ARG A 481 -18.81 24.53 43.54
N PRO A 482 -18.46 25.03 42.35
CA PRO A 482 -18.86 26.38 41.94
C PRO A 482 -20.38 26.53 41.88
N THR A 483 -20.87 27.72 42.22
CA THR A 483 -22.30 28.03 42.27
C THR A 483 -22.78 28.85 41.08
N ALA A 484 -21.85 29.55 40.39
CA ALA A 484 -22.15 30.37 39.22
C ALA A 484 -21.45 29.84 37.95
N PRO A 485 -22.09 29.90 36.76
CA PRO A 485 -21.48 29.46 35.51
C PRO A 485 -20.16 30.17 35.16
N GLY A 486 -19.99 31.42 35.58
CA GLY A 486 -18.75 32.18 35.36
C GLY A 486 -17.56 31.67 36.18
N GLU A 487 -17.82 31.04 37.34
CA GLU A 487 -16.77 30.43 38.17
C GLU A 487 -16.17 29.21 37.49
N ILE A 488 -17.00 28.41 36.79
CA ILE A 488 -16.52 27.24 36.02
C ILE A 488 -15.52 27.69 34.94
N ASP A 489 -15.84 28.73 34.17
CA ASP A 489 -14.95 29.22 33.11
C ASP A 489 -13.62 29.73 33.66
N ALA A 490 -13.64 30.39 34.82
CA ALA A 490 -12.44 30.89 35.50
C ALA A 490 -11.55 29.72 35.98
N ILE A 491 -12.14 28.68 36.59
CA ILE A 491 -11.40 27.49 37.04
C ILE A 491 -10.75 26.78 35.85
N VAL A 492 -11.49 26.59 34.75
CA VAL A 492 -10.95 25.94 33.54
C VAL A 492 -9.83 26.75 32.93
N HIS A 493 -9.98 28.07 32.84
CA HIS A 493 -8.94 28.95 32.33
C HIS A 493 -7.66 28.86 33.17
N GLN A 494 -7.79 29.02 34.49
CA GLN A 494 -6.65 28.96 35.41
C GLN A 494 -5.94 27.60 35.34
N PHE A 495 -6.69 26.49 35.30
CA PHE A 495 -6.09 25.16 35.23
C PHE A 495 -5.26 24.96 33.94
N ILE A 496 -5.78 25.39 32.78
CA ILE A 496 -5.05 25.29 31.52
C ILE A 496 -3.80 26.19 31.54
N GLU A 497 -3.92 27.41 32.07
CA GLU A 497 -2.82 28.35 32.19
C GLU A 497 -1.70 27.81 33.10
N GLU A 498 -2.04 27.22 34.24
CA GLU A 498 -1.08 26.58 35.14
C GLU A 498 -0.29 25.45 34.44
N ARG A 499 -0.95 24.62 33.63
CA ARG A 499 -0.28 23.54 32.86
C ARG A 499 0.62 24.08 31.75
N LEU A 500 0.20 25.17 31.10
CA LEU A 500 0.99 25.84 30.09
C LEU A 500 2.26 26.46 30.71
N ILE A 501 2.14 27.14 31.85
CA ILE A 501 3.27 27.78 32.54
C ILE A 501 4.23 26.74 33.13
N ASP A 502 3.74 25.61 33.64
CA ASP A 502 4.57 24.49 34.16
C ASP A 502 5.24 23.66 33.04
N GLY A 503 5.09 24.05 31.77
CA GLY A 503 5.71 23.36 30.63
C GLY A 503 5.15 21.96 30.34
N GLN A 504 3.96 21.63 30.88
CA GLN A 504 3.37 20.30 30.73
C GLN A 504 2.95 20.00 29.28
N LEU A 505 2.82 21.04 28.45
CA LEU A 505 2.35 20.95 27.07
C LEU A 505 3.48 21.06 26.04
N ASP A 506 4.74 21.20 26.47
CA ASP A 506 5.90 21.52 25.61
C ASP A 506 6.21 20.49 24.52
N ARG A 507 5.74 19.25 24.70
CA ARG A 507 5.97 18.13 23.77
C ARG A 507 4.78 17.80 22.88
N CYS A 508 3.67 18.52 23.00
CA CYS A 508 2.49 18.31 22.18
C CYS A 508 2.27 19.48 21.22
N ASN A 509 1.81 19.20 20.00
CA ASN A 509 1.58 20.22 18.97
C ASN A 509 0.24 20.95 19.16
N LEU A 510 -0.05 21.43 20.38
CA LEU A 510 -1.22 22.28 20.66
C LEU A 510 -0.86 23.76 20.46
N THR A 511 -1.73 24.49 19.76
CA THR A 511 -1.62 25.93 19.59
C THR A 511 -2.43 26.67 20.67
N LEU A 512 -2.13 27.96 20.91
CA LEU A 512 -2.94 28.78 21.82
C LEU A 512 -4.42 28.85 21.40
N ARG A 513 -4.69 28.76 20.09
CA ARG A 513 -6.06 28.67 19.57
C ARG A 513 -6.73 27.37 19.98
N ASP A 514 -6.01 26.24 19.92
CA ASP A 514 -6.53 24.95 20.35
C ASP A 514 -6.86 24.99 21.86
N LEU A 515 -6.01 25.61 22.68
CA LEU A 515 -6.27 25.75 24.13
C LEU A 515 -7.55 26.53 24.44
N ASP A 516 -7.83 27.62 23.71
CA ASP A 516 -9.07 28.36 23.90
C ASP A 516 -10.30 27.55 23.46
N GLN A 517 -10.19 26.78 22.37
CA GLN A 517 -11.26 25.87 21.94
C GLN A 517 -11.50 24.74 22.94
N ILE A 518 -10.44 24.16 23.52
CA ILE A 518 -10.50 23.15 24.58
C ILE A 518 -11.21 23.73 25.81
N ARG A 519 -10.82 24.94 26.25
CA ARG A 519 -11.46 25.66 27.37
C ARG A 519 -12.96 25.82 27.16
N GLN A 520 -13.37 26.25 25.96
CA GLN A 520 -14.79 26.40 25.60
C GLN A 520 -15.55 25.05 25.64
N ALA A 521 -14.95 23.99 25.09
CA ALA A 521 -15.53 22.65 25.10
C ALA A 521 -15.76 22.15 26.54
N PHE A 522 -14.73 22.27 27.39
CA PHE A 522 -14.78 21.86 28.79
C PHE A 522 -15.82 22.66 29.58
N GLY A 523 -15.81 23.99 29.46
CA GLY A 523 -16.78 24.86 30.13
C GLY A 523 -18.22 24.50 29.75
N SER A 524 -18.49 24.21 28.47
CA SER A 524 -19.82 23.79 28.01
C SER A 524 -20.30 22.49 28.66
N VAL A 525 -19.42 21.47 28.74
CA VAL A 525 -19.77 20.16 29.35
C VAL A 525 -19.96 20.31 30.86
N LEU A 526 -19.03 20.98 31.54
CA LEU A 526 -19.07 21.15 33.00
C LEU A 526 -20.30 21.96 33.45
N LYS A 527 -20.65 23.04 32.73
CA LYS A 527 -21.89 23.80 33.01
C LYS A 527 -23.12 22.90 32.96
N SER A 528 -23.21 22.02 31.96
CA SER A 528 -24.35 21.10 31.82
C SER A 528 -24.49 20.11 32.99
N ILE A 529 -23.37 19.69 33.58
CA ILE A 529 -23.31 18.68 34.65
C ILE A 529 -23.54 19.32 36.02
N PHE A 530 -22.93 20.47 36.26
CA PHE A 530 -22.94 21.16 37.55
C PHE A 530 -24.03 22.24 37.66
N HIS A 531 -24.94 22.36 36.68
CA HIS A 531 -26.11 23.23 36.80
C HIS A 531 -27.03 22.76 37.96
N PRO A 532 -27.51 23.68 38.82
CA PRO A 532 -28.46 23.32 39.86
C PRO A 532 -29.71 22.71 39.22
N ARG A 533 -30.06 21.46 39.59
CA ARG A 533 -31.41 20.94 39.31
C ARG A 533 -32.40 21.91 39.96
N ILE A 534 -33.36 22.41 39.18
CA ILE A 534 -34.44 23.26 39.68
C ILE A 534 -35.08 22.55 40.88
N GLN A 535 -34.95 23.13 42.07
CA GLN A 535 -35.68 22.66 43.23
C GLN A 535 -37.15 22.99 42.99
N TYR A 536 -37.99 21.97 42.85
CA TYR A 536 -39.43 22.19 42.87
C TYR A 536 -39.80 22.71 44.26
N PRO A 537 -40.53 23.84 44.36
CA PRO A 537 -40.97 24.34 45.65
C PRO A 537 -41.77 23.25 46.36
N GLU A 538 -41.42 22.99 47.62
CA GLU A 538 -42.21 22.12 48.48
C GLU A 538 -43.65 22.66 48.53
N LYS A 539 -44.63 21.79 48.28
CA LYS A 539 -46.03 22.16 48.48
C LYS A 539 -46.20 22.58 49.94
N GLU A 540 -46.63 23.81 50.17
CA GLU A 540 -47.05 24.26 51.50
C GLU A 540 -48.05 23.24 52.08
N PRO A 541 -47.91 22.86 53.36
CA PRO A 541 -48.90 22.03 54.02
C PRO A 541 -50.24 22.77 53.96
N GLN A 542 -51.22 22.19 53.28
CA GLN A 542 -52.59 22.69 53.36
C GLN A 542 -53.04 22.53 54.81
N ASP A 543 -53.27 23.67 55.47
CA ASP A 543 -53.94 23.75 56.76
C ASP A 543 -55.28 23.02 56.67
N ALA A 544 -55.36 21.85 57.30
CA ALA A 544 -56.58 21.07 57.46
C ALA A 544 -57.44 21.66 58.60
N SER A 545 -57.70 22.96 58.58
CA SER A 545 -58.53 23.64 59.58
C SER A 545 -59.32 24.80 59.00
N ALA A 546 -60.17 24.52 58.02
CA ALA A 546 -61.41 25.27 57.82
C ALA A 546 -62.25 24.55 56.77
N HIS A 547 -63.26 23.78 57.20
CA HIS A 547 -64.59 23.73 56.59
C HIS A 547 -65.45 22.71 57.35
N LEU A 548 -66.11 23.18 58.41
CA LEU A 548 -67.46 22.76 58.79
C LEU A 548 -68.26 24.05 58.99
N PRO A 549 -69.44 24.16 58.38
CA PRO A 549 -70.65 23.99 59.17
C PRO A 549 -71.47 22.75 58.79
#